data_AF-A0A1A8W0U8-F1
#
_entry.id   AF-A0A1A8W0U8-F1
#
_cell.length_a   1.000
_cell.length_b   1.000
_cell.length_c   1.000
_cell.angle_alpha   90.00
_cell.angle_beta   90.00
_cell.angle_gamma   90.00
#
_symmetry.space_group_name_H-M   'P 1'
#
loop_
_entity.id
_entity.type
_entity.pdbx_description
1 polymer ?
#
loop_
_entity_poly.entity_id
_entity_poly.type
_entity_poly.pdbx_seq_one_letter_code
_entity_poly.pdbx_strand_id
1 'polypeptide(L)'
;MELVFKILFFRILLLLYIYDKVPIFFCIDCNDKHNCKNGCYVLDDNKQVCLCNANEKGIYCREKWNVCDRDCNITGMNESCSIALCKKGTCVPTEKRPYYRCECGDFLMGKNCEIENNPCSFPETNPCLHGKCIFITKLNRIICKCDNGWTQKENQGSSMLNWGKETVEVPPPCDG
;
A
#
# COMPACT_ATOMS: atom_id res chain seq x y z
N MET A 1 -47.46 -27.07 42.99
CA MET A 1 -46.10 -27.54 43.35
C MET A 1 -45.37 -28.12 42.14
N GLU A 2 -45.98 -29.04 41.38
CA GLU A 2 -45.37 -29.66 40.18
C GLU A 2 -45.01 -28.68 39.04
N LEU A 3 -45.85 -27.67 38.77
CA LEU A 3 -45.64 -26.74 37.64
C LEU A 3 -44.36 -25.90 37.83
N VAL A 4 -44.10 -25.46 39.06
CA VAL A 4 -42.90 -24.69 39.41
C VAL A 4 -41.65 -25.56 39.24
N PHE A 5 -41.72 -26.84 39.63
CA PHE A 5 -40.60 -27.78 39.50
C PHE A 5 -40.26 -28.08 38.03
N LYS A 6 -41.27 -28.23 37.16
CA LYS A 6 -41.07 -28.41 35.71
C LYS A 6 -40.45 -27.16 35.07
N ILE A 7 -40.90 -25.96 35.44
CA ILE A 7 -40.33 -24.70 34.91
C ILE A 7 -38.87 -24.55 35.35
N LEU A 8 -38.54 -24.89 36.60
CA LEU A 8 -37.17 -24.85 37.11
C LEU A 8 -36.26 -25.84 36.37
N PHE A 9 -36.75 -27.06 36.15
CA PHE A 9 -36.04 -28.10 35.41
C PHE A 9 -35.77 -27.71 33.95
N PHE A 10 -36.76 -27.15 33.26
CA PHE A 10 -36.58 -26.64 31.89
C PHE A 10 -35.59 -25.48 31.82
N ARG A 11 -35.58 -24.58 32.80
CA ARG A 11 -34.59 -23.48 32.87
C ARG A 11 -33.17 -23.99 33.09
N ILE A 12 -33.00 -25.00 33.94
CA ILE A 12 -31.68 -25.62 34.18
C ILE A 12 -31.18 -26.33 32.91
N LEU A 13 -32.05 -27.08 32.23
CA LEU A 13 -31.73 -27.71 30.95
C LEU A 13 -31.35 -26.69 29.87
N LEU A 14 -32.06 -25.56 29.80
CA LEU A 14 -31.73 -24.48 28.86
C LEU A 14 -30.39 -23.83 29.19
N LEU A 15 -30.08 -23.60 30.48
CA LEU A 15 -28.80 -23.05 30.91
C LEU A 15 -27.64 -24.01 30.59
N LEU A 16 -27.80 -25.30 30.86
CA LEU A 16 -26.81 -26.32 30.51
C LEU A 16 -26.62 -26.45 28.99
N TYR A 17 -27.71 -26.41 28.22
CA TYR A 17 -27.67 -26.41 26.76
C TYR A 17 -26.94 -25.18 26.20
N ILE A 18 -27.17 -24.00 26.79
CA ILE A 18 -26.45 -22.77 26.40
C ILE A 18 -24.97 -22.88 26.79
N TYR A 19 -24.64 -23.44 27.96
CA TYR A 19 -23.26 -23.62 28.41
C TYR A 19 -22.47 -24.58 27.50
N ASP A 20 -23.09 -25.67 27.04
CA ASP A 20 -22.50 -26.61 26.07
C ASP A 20 -22.38 -26.02 24.65
N LYS A 21 -23.27 -25.09 24.29
CA LYS A 21 -23.32 -24.48 22.94
C LYS A 21 -22.49 -23.21 22.82
N VAL A 22 -22.11 -22.60 23.94
CA VAL A 22 -21.23 -21.44 23.97
C VAL A 22 -19.85 -21.95 24.36
N PRO A 23 -18.93 -22.17 23.40
CA PRO A 23 -17.55 -22.42 23.74
C PRO A 23 -17.00 -21.13 24.37
N ILE A 24 -17.03 -21.07 25.70
CA ILE A 24 -16.36 -20.01 26.44
C ILE A 24 -14.86 -20.33 26.34
N PHE A 25 -14.23 -19.86 25.27
CA PHE A 25 -12.77 -19.86 25.17
C PHE A 25 -12.24 -18.94 26.27
N PHE A 26 -11.82 -19.52 27.39
CA PHE A 26 -11.15 -18.79 28.46
C PHE A 26 -9.70 -18.58 28.04
N CYS A 27 -9.41 -17.45 27.39
CA CYS A 27 -8.03 -17.00 27.24
C CYS A 27 -7.49 -16.62 28.63
N ILE A 28 -6.59 -17.42 29.18
CA ILE A 28 -5.94 -17.16 30.47
C ILE A 28 -4.56 -16.55 30.18
N ASP A 29 -4.19 -15.51 30.92
CA ASP A 29 -2.84 -14.94 30.84
C ASP A 29 -1.79 -16.02 31.11
N CYS A 30 -0.73 -16.03 30.32
CA CYS A 30 0.39 -16.95 30.52
C CYS A 30 1.05 -16.71 31.88
N ASN A 31 1.51 -17.80 32.53
CA ASN A 31 2.40 -17.68 33.68
C ASN A 31 3.75 -17.07 33.25
N ASP A 32 4.52 -16.49 34.17
CA ASP A 32 5.70 -15.61 33.93
C ASP A 32 6.83 -16.19 33.05
N LYS A 33 6.76 -17.47 32.64
CA LYS A 33 7.72 -18.12 31.74
C LYS A 33 7.18 -18.22 30.31
N HIS A 34 7.32 -17.14 29.53
CA HIS A 34 7.12 -17.19 28.07
C HIS A 34 8.09 -16.25 27.31
N ASN A 35 8.23 -16.48 26.01
CA ASN A 35 9.17 -15.74 25.16
C ASN A 35 8.57 -14.50 24.44
N CYS A 36 7.26 -14.27 24.54
CA CYS A 36 6.59 -13.11 23.93
C CYS A 36 7.20 -11.78 24.37
N LYS A 37 7.36 -10.85 23.44
CA LYS A 37 7.77 -9.46 23.73
C LYS A 37 6.69 -8.67 24.49
N ASN A 38 5.43 -8.88 24.15
CA ASN A 38 4.27 -8.18 24.73
C ASN A 38 3.39 -9.20 25.49
N GLY A 39 2.06 -9.11 25.38
CA GLY A 39 1.11 -10.01 26.04
C GLY A 39 1.12 -11.44 25.50
N CYS A 40 0.66 -12.38 26.33
CA CYS A 40 0.58 -13.82 26.04
C CYS A 40 -0.71 -14.40 26.61
N TYR A 41 -1.38 -15.25 25.83
CA TYR A 41 -2.52 -16.03 26.29
C TYR A 41 -2.31 -17.52 26.05
N VAL A 42 -2.89 -18.34 26.92
CA VAL A 42 -3.00 -19.79 26.77
C VAL A 42 -4.39 -20.13 26.22
N LEU A 43 -4.41 -20.96 25.17
CA LEU A 43 -5.62 -21.53 24.57
C LEU A 43 -5.91 -22.92 25.15
N ASP A 44 -7.12 -23.46 24.92
CA ASP A 44 -7.62 -24.72 25.51
C ASP A 44 -6.69 -25.94 25.31
N ASP A 45 -5.89 -25.98 24.24
CA ASP A 45 -4.91 -27.04 23.97
C ASP A 45 -3.52 -26.79 24.61
N ASN A 46 -3.43 -25.92 25.62
CA ASN A 46 -2.17 -25.43 26.20
C ASN A 46 -1.22 -24.75 25.19
N LYS A 47 -1.77 -24.29 24.05
CA LYS A 47 -1.04 -23.52 23.04
C LYS A 47 -0.90 -22.07 23.51
N GLN A 48 0.31 -21.53 23.42
CA GLN A 48 0.59 -20.13 23.76
C GLN A 48 0.53 -19.26 22.52
N VAL A 49 -0.14 -18.12 22.61
CA VAL A 49 -0.18 -17.10 21.56
C VAL A 49 0.34 -15.78 22.09
N CYS A 50 1.28 -15.18 21.37
CA CYS A 50 1.77 -13.84 21.67
C CYS A 50 0.89 -12.79 20.97
N LEU A 51 0.46 -11.76 21.70
CA LEU A 51 -0.25 -10.62 21.12
C LEU A 51 0.74 -9.55 20.69
N CYS A 52 0.93 -9.39 19.38
CA CYS A 52 1.83 -8.38 18.84
C CYS A 52 1.18 -7.00 18.77
N ASN A 53 1.99 -5.95 18.91
CA ASN A 53 1.54 -4.60 18.56
C ASN A 53 1.30 -4.52 17.04
N ALA A 54 0.53 -3.52 16.60
CA ALA A 54 0.11 -3.42 15.20
C ALA A 54 1.27 -3.35 14.17
N ASN A 55 2.47 -2.88 14.56
CA ASN A 55 3.66 -2.83 13.72
C ASN A 55 4.62 -4.03 13.91
N GLU A 56 4.19 -5.09 14.60
CA GLU A 56 5.04 -6.23 14.97
C GLU A 56 4.50 -7.56 14.44
N LYS A 57 5.42 -8.51 14.20
CA LYS A 57 5.13 -9.84 13.71
C LYS A 57 6.08 -10.90 14.29
N GLY A 58 5.86 -12.14 13.86
CA GLY A 58 6.62 -13.31 14.27
C GLY A 58 6.07 -13.93 15.56
N ILE A 59 6.45 -15.18 15.82
CA ILE A 59 5.90 -15.97 16.92
C ILE A 59 6.15 -15.37 18.31
N TYR A 60 7.11 -14.45 18.45
CA TYR A 60 7.44 -13.76 19.69
C TYR A 60 7.28 -12.23 19.63
N CYS A 61 6.72 -11.69 18.54
CA CYS A 61 6.53 -10.25 18.33
C CYS A 61 7.83 -9.42 18.34
N ARG A 62 8.95 -9.99 17.89
CA ARG A 62 10.27 -9.31 17.85
C ARG A 62 10.62 -8.74 16.48
N GLU A 63 9.89 -9.14 15.44
CA GLU A 63 10.09 -8.65 14.08
C GLU A 63 9.12 -7.50 13.80
N LYS A 64 9.50 -6.61 12.88
CA LYS A 64 8.63 -5.54 12.37
C LYS A 64 8.02 -5.95 11.04
N TRP A 65 6.83 -5.41 10.76
CA TRP A 65 6.27 -5.50 9.41
C TRP A 65 7.12 -4.69 8.43
N ASN A 66 7.40 -5.28 7.27
CA ASN A 66 7.95 -4.63 6.10
C ASN A 66 6.91 -4.70 4.96
N VAL A 67 6.03 -3.69 4.96
CA VAL A 67 4.96 -3.56 3.97
C VAL A 67 5.50 -3.42 2.55
N CYS A 68 6.69 -2.85 2.36
CA CYS A 68 7.30 -2.70 1.04
C CYS A 68 7.86 -4.01 0.47
N ASP A 69 8.08 -5.03 1.30
CA ASP A 69 8.67 -6.30 0.87
C ASP A 69 7.60 -7.39 0.69
N ARG A 70 7.06 -7.92 1.80
CA ARG A 70 6.19 -9.11 1.79
C ARG A 70 4.89 -8.93 2.55
N ASP A 71 4.80 -7.87 3.34
CA ASP A 71 3.75 -7.72 4.35
C ASP A 71 2.64 -6.74 3.91
N CYS A 72 2.46 -6.56 2.60
CA CYS A 72 1.46 -5.63 2.05
C CYS A 72 0.03 -6.18 2.01
N ASN A 73 -0.19 -7.46 2.32
CA ASN A 73 -1.50 -8.10 2.30
C ASN A 73 -2.24 -7.94 0.95
N ILE A 74 -1.50 -7.98 -0.16
CA ILE A 74 -2.05 -7.99 -1.52
C ILE A 74 -1.87 -9.41 -2.08
N THR A 75 -2.98 -10.05 -2.47
CA THR A 75 -2.98 -11.41 -3.03
C THR A 75 -3.23 -11.38 -4.53
N GLY A 76 -2.78 -12.42 -5.24
CA GLY A 76 -3.06 -12.59 -6.67
C GLY A 76 -2.25 -11.69 -7.62
N MET A 77 -1.18 -11.04 -7.15
CA MET A 77 -0.26 -10.26 -7.98
C MET A 77 1.03 -11.04 -8.28
N ASN A 78 1.65 -10.76 -9.43
CA ASN A 78 2.93 -11.33 -9.84
C ASN A 78 4.13 -10.38 -9.61
N GLU A 79 3.87 -9.20 -9.03
CA GLU A 79 4.85 -8.15 -8.77
C GLU A 79 5.13 -8.00 -7.27
N SER A 80 6.22 -7.30 -6.91
CA SER A 80 6.58 -7.08 -5.51
C SER A 80 5.64 -6.06 -4.84
N CYS A 81 5.53 -6.11 -3.51
CA CYS A 81 4.76 -5.13 -2.75
C CYS A 81 5.20 -3.69 -3.06
N SER A 82 6.51 -3.44 -3.21
CA SER A 82 7.02 -2.11 -3.55
C SER A 82 6.45 -1.57 -4.86
N ILE A 83 6.35 -2.40 -5.90
CA ILE A 83 5.82 -2.00 -7.21
C ILE A 83 4.29 -1.84 -7.13
N ALA A 84 3.60 -2.76 -6.47
CA ALA A 84 2.15 -2.70 -6.31
C ALA A 84 1.71 -1.44 -5.54
N LEU A 85 2.46 -1.05 -4.50
CA LEU A 85 2.16 0.09 -3.64
C LEU A 85 2.63 1.44 -4.20
N CYS A 86 3.81 1.49 -4.83
CA CYS A 86 4.45 2.74 -5.22
C CYS A 86 4.68 2.88 -6.73
N LYS A 87 4.11 1.99 -7.56
CA LYS A 87 4.32 1.95 -9.01
C LYS A 87 5.81 1.90 -9.36
N LYS A 88 6.37 3.01 -9.85
CA LYS A 88 7.80 3.17 -10.17
C LYS A 88 8.58 3.98 -9.13
N GLY A 89 7.90 4.51 -8.11
CA GLY A 89 8.53 5.18 -6.99
C GLY A 89 9.17 4.20 -6.02
N THR A 90 9.99 4.74 -5.12
CA THR A 90 10.65 3.97 -4.07
C THR A 90 9.71 3.79 -2.88
N CYS A 91 9.45 2.54 -2.49
CA CYS A 91 8.68 2.24 -1.29
C CYS A 91 9.59 2.30 -0.05
N VAL A 92 9.17 3.07 0.95
CA VAL A 92 9.90 3.23 2.21
C VAL A 92 9.01 2.75 3.37
N PRO A 93 9.41 1.72 4.14
CA PRO A 93 8.68 1.29 5.33
C PRO A 93 8.62 2.40 6.38
N THR A 94 7.51 2.49 7.11
CA THR A 94 7.35 3.48 8.18
C THR A 94 6.71 2.86 9.43
N GLU A 95 6.90 3.49 10.58
CA GLU A 95 6.38 2.99 11.88
C GLU A 95 4.90 3.33 12.13
N LYS A 96 4.26 4.11 11.25
CA LYS A 96 2.88 4.59 11.42
C LYS A 96 2.03 4.14 10.25
N ARG A 97 0.76 3.84 10.49
CA ARG A 97 -0.21 3.48 9.42
C ARG A 97 -0.16 4.52 8.29
N PRO A 98 -0.05 4.07 7.02
CA PRO A 98 -0.23 2.69 6.54
C PRO A 98 1.03 1.79 6.60
N TYR A 99 2.07 2.18 7.35
CA TYR A 99 3.36 1.50 7.53
C TYR A 99 4.27 1.50 6.31
N TYR A 100 3.97 2.37 5.36
CA TYR A 100 4.84 2.71 4.24
C TYR A 100 4.57 4.14 3.78
N ARG A 101 5.48 4.67 2.97
CA ARG A 101 5.29 5.86 2.14
C ARG A 101 6.00 5.64 0.81
N CYS A 102 5.57 6.34 -0.23
CA CYS A 102 6.24 6.30 -1.52
C CYS A 102 7.04 7.59 -1.76
N GLU A 103 8.25 7.43 -2.29
CA GLU A 103 9.06 8.52 -2.82
C GLU A 103 8.99 8.45 -4.35
N CYS A 104 8.22 9.35 -4.96
CA CYS A 104 7.82 9.22 -6.37
C CYS A 104 8.88 9.64 -7.39
N GLY A 105 9.94 10.31 -6.95
CA GLY A 105 10.84 11.02 -7.85
C GLY A 105 10.14 12.22 -8.49
N ASP A 106 10.73 12.76 -9.57
CA ASP A 106 10.26 14.03 -10.15
C ASP A 106 9.12 13.86 -11.16
N PHE A 107 9.01 12.69 -11.80
CA PHE A 107 8.06 12.43 -12.89
C PHE A 107 6.71 11.84 -12.47
N LEU A 108 6.51 11.60 -11.18
CA LEU A 108 5.29 11.02 -10.61
C LEU A 108 4.91 11.78 -9.34
N MET A 109 3.62 11.82 -9.04
CA MET A 109 3.07 12.39 -7.80
C MET A 109 1.92 11.52 -7.28
N GLY A 110 1.31 11.95 -6.17
CA GLY A 110 0.26 11.21 -5.49
C GLY A 110 0.79 10.39 -4.32
N LYS A 111 -0.11 9.78 -3.55
CA LYS A 111 0.27 9.06 -2.32
C LYS A 111 1.05 7.78 -2.63
N ASN A 112 0.74 7.17 -3.78
CA ASN A 112 1.26 5.90 -4.27
C ASN A 112 1.99 6.05 -5.61
N CYS A 113 2.38 7.28 -5.97
CA CYS A 113 3.04 7.61 -7.24
C CYS A 113 2.22 7.20 -8.47
N GLU A 114 0.90 7.33 -8.36
CA GLU A 114 -0.09 6.90 -9.35
C GLU A 114 -0.43 7.96 -10.40
N ILE A 115 0.00 9.20 -10.17
CA ILE A 115 -0.29 10.34 -11.04
C ILE A 115 0.98 10.73 -11.79
N GLU A 116 0.92 10.84 -13.11
CA GLU A 116 2.03 11.36 -13.91
C GLU A 116 2.24 12.85 -13.63
N ASN A 117 3.50 13.22 -13.39
CA ASN A 117 3.92 14.60 -13.15
C ASN A 117 5.12 14.92 -14.05
N ASN A 118 4.90 15.06 -15.35
CA ASN A 118 5.95 15.35 -16.30
C ASN A 118 5.57 16.55 -17.18
N PRO A 119 6.47 17.05 -18.04
CA PRO A 119 6.18 18.22 -18.88
C PRO A 119 4.96 18.07 -19.81
N CYS A 120 4.55 16.83 -20.14
CA CYS A 120 3.35 16.56 -20.93
C CYS A 120 2.07 16.43 -20.10
N SER A 121 2.15 16.44 -18.76
CA SER A 121 1.00 16.25 -17.87
C SER A 121 0.06 17.46 -17.81
N PHE A 122 0.52 18.63 -18.24
CA PHE A 122 -0.20 19.90 -18.12
C PHE A 122 -0.51 20.49 -19.51
N PRO A 123 -1.78 20.49 -19.95
CA PRO A 123 -2.16 21.00 -21.27
C PRO A 123 -1.81 22.48 -21.48
N GLU A 124 -1.97 23.30 -20.44
CA GLU A 124 -1.71 24.75 -20.46
C GLU A 124 -0.24 25.10 -20.73
N THR A 125 0.67 24.18 -20.41
CA THR A 125 2.13 24.35 -20.59
C THR A 125 2.69 23.31 -21.55
N ASN A 126 1.87 22.80 -22.48
CA ASN A 126 2.28 21.80 -23.45
C ASN A 126 3.44 22.34 -24.32
N PRO A 127 4.64 21.75 -24.27
CA PRO A 127 5.80 22.23 -25.03
C PRO A 127 5.68 22.02 -26.55
N CYS A 128 4.72 21.21 -27.00
CA CYS A 128 4.53 20.92 -28.42
C CYS A 128 3.62 21.90 -29.16
N LEU A 129 2.99 22.86 -28.46
CA LEU A 129 2.00 23.79 -29.02
C LEU A 129 0.90 23.06 -29.81
N HIS A 130 0.93 23.14 -31.15
CA HIS A 130 -0.02 22.48 -32.05
C HIS A 130 0.35 21.01 -32.29
N GLY A 131 0.47 20.25 -31.21
CA GLY A 131 0.78 18.83 -31.26
C GLY A 131 0.61 18.12 -29.94
N LYS A 132 0.50 16.79 -30.04
CA LYS A 132 0.46 15.89 -28.90
C LYS A 132 1.84 15.72 -28.29
N CYS A 133 1.96 16.05 -27.01
CA CYS A 133 3.15 15.79 -26.20
C CYS A 133 3.21 14.34 -25.75
N ILE A 134 4.38 13.71 -25.92
CA ILE A 134 4.64 12.34 -25.47
C ILE A 134 5.97 12.35 -24.73
N PHE A 135 5.95 12.03 -23.43
CA PHE A 135 7.15 11.95 -22.61
C PHE A 135 7.70 10.52 -22.56
N ILE A 136 8.99 10.36 -22.89
CA ILE A 136 9.70 9.09 -22.86
C ILE A 136 10.60 9.07 -21.63
N THR A 137 10.09 8.54 -20.52
CA THR A 137 10.77 8.56 -19.21
C THR A 137 12.16 7.95 -19.23
N LYS A 138 12.40 6.87 -20.00
CA LYS A 138 13.73 6.21 -20.04
C LYS A 138 14.82 7.05 -20.70
N LEU A 139 14.43 8.06 -21.49
CA LEU A 139 15.36 8.94 -22.21
C LEU A 139 15.31 10.37 -21.69
N ASN A 140 14.46 10.66 -20.70
CA ASN A 140 14.12 12.01 -20.28
C ASN A 140 13.89 12.93 -21.50
N ARG A 141 13.08 12.50 -22.46
CA ARG A 141 12.87 13.22 -23.73
C ARG A 141 11.41 13.34 -24.10
N ILE A 142 11.05 14.46 -24.73
CA ILE A 142 9.72 14.69 -25.32
C ILE A 142 9.75 14.38 -26.81
N ILE A 143 8.65 13.81 -27.29
CA ILE A 143 8.30 13.70 -28.70
C ILE A 143 7.04 14.52 -28.93
N CYS A 144 7.07 15.39 -29.93
CA CYS A 144 5.91 16.14 -30.38
C CYS A 144 5.34 15.48 -31.63
N LYS A 145 4.10 14.99 -31.55
CA LYS A 145 3.35 14.56 -32.72
C LYS A 145 2.48 15.73 -33.17
N CYS A 146 2.93 16.45 -34.19
CA CYS A 146 2.22 17.63 -34.69
C CYS A 146 0.85 17.28 -35.25
N ASP A 147 -0.09 18.22 -35.07
CA ASP A 147 -1.41 18.17 -35.68
C ASP A 147 -1.31 18.50 -37.18
N ASN A 148 -2.37 18.19 -37.94
CA ASN A 148 -2.39 18.42 -39.38
C ASN A 148 -2.14 19.90 -39.71
N GLY A 149 -1.19 20.16 -40.61
CA GLY A 149 -0.81 21.51 -41.04
C GLY A 149 0.30 22.15 -40.21
N TRP A 150 0.83 21.48 -39.18
CA TRP A 150 1.94 21.95 -38.35
C TRP A 150 3.16 21.06 -38.47
N THR A 151 4.35 21.66 -38.39
CA THR A 151 5.65 20.96 -38.46
C THR A 151 6.62 21.51 -37.43
N GLN A 152 7.61 20.71 -37.06
CA GLN A 152 8.75 21.17 -36.27
C GLN A 152 9.81 21.77 -37.19
N LYS A 153 10.42 22.89 -36.78
CA LYS A 153 11.54 23.50 -37.52
C LYS A 153 12.80 22.67 -37.39
N GLU A 154 13.24 22.05 -38.48
CA GLU A 154 14.42 21.17 -38.50
C GLU A 154 15.74 21.89 -38.14
N ASN A 155 15.79 23.21 -38.32
CA ASN A 155 16.97 24.02 -38.02
C ASN A 155 17.08 24.45 -36.55
N GLN A 156 16.07 24.14 -35.73
CA GLN A 156 16.10 24.40 -34.29
C GLN A 156 16.52 23.13 -33.56
N GLY A 157 17.55 23.23 -32.72
CA GLY A 157 17.97 22.12 -31.86
C GLY A 157 17.00 21.90 -30.70
N SER A 158 17.09 20.72 -30.08
CA SER A 158 16.41 20.47 -28.82
C SER A 158 16.90 21.43 -27.73
N SER A 159 15.98 21.83 -26.85
CA SER A 159 16.27 22.56 -25.62
C SER A 159 16.23 21.62 -24.42
N MET A 160 16.74 22.09 -23.28
CA MET A 160 16.71 21.34 -22.02
C MET A 160 15.79 22.03 -21.03
N LEU A 161 14.79 21.31 -20.54
CA LEU A 161 13.83 21.76 -19.54
C LEU A 161 14.18 21.14 -18.18
N ASN A 162 14.36 21.98 -17.16
CA ASN A 162 14.53 21.50 -15.79
C ASN A 162 13.18 21.06 -15.22
N TRP A 163 13.14 19.87 -14.63
CA TRP A 163 11.94 19.31 -14.00
C TRP A 163 12.29 18.66 -12.66
N GLY A 164 12.06 19.38 -11.57
CA GLY A 164 12.56 18.97 -10.26
C GLY A 164 14.09 18.94 -10.26
N LYS A 165 14.69 17.76 -10.03
CA LYS A 165 16.13 17.51 -10.09
C LYS A 165 16.57 16.92 -11.44
N GLU A 166 15.62 16.53 -12.28
CA GLU A 166 15.86 15.97 -13.60
C GLU A 166 15.94 17.06 -14.67
N THR A 167 16.50 16.70 -15.83
CA THR A 167 16.50 17.55 -17.02
C THR A 167 15.91 16.77 -18.19
N VAL A 168 14.98 17.39 -18.91
CA VAL A 168 14.23 16.80 -20.01
C VAL A 168 14.61 17.47 -21.33
N GLU A 169 14.99 16.67 -22.33
CA GLU A 169 15.21 17.15 -23.69
C GLU A 169 13.85 17.43 -24.37
N VAL A 170 13.67 18.65 -24.86
CA VAL A 170 12.44 19.13 -25.49
C VAL A 170 12.75 19.54 -26.93
N PRO A 171 12.13 18.91 -27.94
CA PRO A 171 12.36 19.26 -29.34
C PRO A 171 11.66 20.60 -29.67
N PRO A 172 11.93 21.19 -30.85
CA PRO A 172 11.21 22.38 -31.30
C PRO A 172 9.68 22.16 -31.28
N PRO A 173 8.88 23.18 -30.94
CA PRO A 173 7.43 23.06 -30.95
C PRO A 173 6.88 22.88 -32.38
N CYS A 174 5.63 22.46 -32.49
CA CYS A 174 4.90 22.44 -33.76
C CYS A 174 4.37 23.84 -34.06
N ASP A 175 5.17 24.69 -34.71
CA ASP A 175 4.89 26.13 -34.91
C ASP A 175 4.90 26.61 -36.37
N GLY A 176 5.33 25.77 -37.33
CA GLY A 176 5.35 26.12 -38.76
C GLY A 176 6.57 26.95 -39.14
#